data_AF-A0A6V8CA11-F1
#
_entry.id   AF-A0A6V8CA11-F1
#
_cell.length_a   1.000
_cell.length_b   1.000
_cell.length_c   1.000
_cell.angle_alpha   90.00
_cell.angle_beta   90.00
_cell.angle_gamma   90.00
#
_symmetry.space_group_name_H-M   'P 1'
#
loop_
_entity.id
_entity.type
_entity.pdbx_description
1 polymer ?
#
loop_
_entity_poly.entity_id
_entity_poly.type
_entity_poly.pdbx_seq_one_letter_code
_entity_poly.pdbx_strand_id
1 'polypeptide(L)' 'MTMSIEELREIATRLRTEGLNSQQIADELSLSQDTVSWLLAGNQGREAPTDVRIGWRTIGVKPERIEAIGDIMADVT' A
#
# COMPACT_ATOMS: atom_id res chain seq x y z
N MET A 1 -0.05 8.05 13.55
CA MET A 1 0.18 9.28 12.76
C MET A 1 0.01 8.87 11.31
N THR A 2 -1.06 9.33 10.63
CA THR A 2 -1.27 9.06 9.20
C THR A 2 -0.43 10.05 8.40
N MET A 3 0.46 9.55 7.54
CA MET A 3 1.21 10.40 6.61
C MET A 3 0.24 11.10 5.67
N SER A 4 0.49 12.39 5.42
CA SER A 4 -0.21 13.16 4.41
C SER A 4 0.23 12.73 3.01
N ILE A 5 -0.60 13.04 2.01
CA ILE A 5 -0.29 12.77 0.60
C ILE A 5 0.98 13.50 0.16
N GLU A 6 1.24 14.70 0.70
CA GLU A 6 2.43 15.47 0.36
C GLU A 6 3.70 14.82 0.92
N GLU A 7 3.67 14.35 2.16
CA GLU A 7 4.79 13.58 2.73
C GLU A 7 5.05 12.30 1.93
N LEU A 8 4.01 11.59 1.48
CA LEU A 8 4.17 10.42 0.61
C LEU A 8 4.79 10.79 -0.74
N ARG A 9 4.45 11.97 -1.28
CA ARG A 9 5.02 12.48 -2.54
C ARG A 9 6.50 12.79 -2.40
N GLU A 10 6.88 13.45 -1.31
CA GLU A 10 8.29 13.75 -1.00
C GLU A 10 9.10 12.47 -0.87
N ILE A 11 8.60 11.48 -0.12
CA ILE A 11 9.31 10.21 0.08
C ILE A 11 9.42 9.43 -1.23
N ALA A 12 8.34 9.31 -2.01
CA ALA A 12 8.36 8.63 -3.30
C ALA A 12 9.36 9.28 -4.28
N THR A 13 9.43 10.61 -4.29
CA THR A 13 10.36 11.38 -5.14
C THR A 13 11.81 11.19 -4.68
N ARG A 14 12.07 11.16 -3.37
CA ARG A 14 13.39 10.87 -2.81
C ARG A 14 13.87 9.46 -3.21
N LEU A 15 13.04 8.43 -3.00
CA LEU A 15 13.38 7.05 -3.36
C LEU A 15 13.63 6.89 -4.87
N ARG A 16 12.85 7.62 -5.70
CA ARG A 16 13.12 7.66 -7.15
C ARG A 16 14.50 8.24 -7.47
N THR A 17 14.88 9.30 -6.76
CA THR A 17 16.18 9.97 -6.94
C THR A 17 17.33 9.09 -6.48
N GLU A 18 17.10 8.22 -5.49
CA GLU A 18 18.04 7.18 -5.04
C GLU A 18 18.19 6.01 -6.04
N GLY A 19 17.42 6.01 -7.14
CA GLY A 19 17.52 5.06 -8.23
C GLY A 19 16.56 3.88 -8.15
N LEU A 20 15.62 3.88 -7.19
CA LEU A 20 14.64 2.81 -7.07
C LEU A 20 13.64 2.87 -8.23
N ASN A 21 13.22 1.69 -8.69
CA ASN A 21 12.15 1.55 -9.67
C ASN A 21 10.75 1.63 -9.00
N SER A 22 9.67 1.76 -9.77
CA SER A 22 8.31 1.94 -9.23
C SER A 22 7.85 0.78 -8.35
N GLN A 23 8.31 -0.44 -8.64
CA GLN A 23 7.95 -1.63 -7.87
C GLN A 23 8.64 -1.64 -6.50
N GLN A 24 9.94 -1.33 -6.46
CA GLN A 24 10.68 -1.25 -5.20
C GLN A 24 10.12 -0.16 -4.27
N ILE A 25 9.70 0.98 -4.84
CA ILE A 25 9.05 2.06 -4.07
C ILE A 25 7.67 1.62 -3.56
N ALA A 26 6.93 0.86 -4.36
CA ALA A 26 5.63 0.32 -3.98
C ALA A 26 5.76 -0.65 -2.80
N ASP A 27 6.76 -1.51 -2.83
CA ASP A 27 7.07 -2.44 -1.74
C ASP A 27 7.48 -1.69 -0.46
N GLU A 28 8.36 -0.69 -0.56
CA GLU A 28 8.83 0.12 0.57
C GLU A 28 7.70 0.92 1.25
N LEU A 29 6.85 1.56 0.45
CA LEU A 29 5.73 2.36 0.96
C LEU A 29 4.49 1.52 1.31
N SER A 30 4.51 0.22 1.03
CA SER A 30 3.33 -0.66 1.12
C SER A 30 2.13 -0.10 0.33
N LEU A 31 2.40 0.39 -0.88
CA LEU A 31 1.43 0.97 -1.81
C LEU A 31 1.37 0.16 -3.11
N SER A 32 0.35 0.36 -3.93
CA SER A 32 0.36 -0.19 -5.30
C SER A 32 1.29 0.59 -6.22
N GLN A 33 1.76 -0.05 -7.29
CA GLN A 33 2.57 0.62 -8.33
C GLN A 33 1.81 1.76 -9.00
N ASP A 34 0.48 1.65 -9.12
CA ASP A 34 -0.38 2.70 -9.66
C ASP A 34 -0.39 3.92 -8.75
N THR A 35 -0.49 3.72 -7.43
CA THR A 35 -0.41 4.82 -6.45
C THR A 35 0.96 5.49 -6.46
N VAL A 36 2.05 4.72 -6.53
CA VAL A 36 3.41 5.29 -6.67
C VAL A 36 3.53 6.09 -7.97
N SER A 37 3.02 5.56 -9.08
CA SER A 37 3.04 6.25 -10.37
C SER A 37 2.23 7.55 -10.33
N TRP A 38 1.10 7.56 -9.62
CA TRP A 38 0.30 8.75 -9.37
C TRP A 38 1.01 9.78 -8.46
N LEU A 39 1.66 9.32 -7.38
CA LEU A 39 2.46 10.16 -6.50
C LEU A 39 3.63 10.82 -7.25
N LEU A 40 4.29 10.10 -8.15
CA LEU A 40 5.39 10.65 -8.95
C LEU A 40 4.92 11.57 -10.09
N ALA A 41 3.70 11.39 -10.60
CA ALA A 41 3.16 12.19 -11.69
C ALA A 41 2.78 13.63 -11.29
N GLY A 42 2.64 13.94 -9.99
CA GLY A 42 2.26 15.29 -9.53
C GLY A 42 0.80 15.65 -9.81
N ASN A 43 0.45 16.94 -9.68
CA ASN A 43 -0.89 17.49 -9.94
C ASN A 43 -1.24 17.58 -11.45
N GLN A 44 -0.67 16.72 -12.30
CA GLN A 44 -0.83 16.74 -13.76
C GLN A 44 -2.18 16.20 -14.25
N GLY A 45 -3.25 16.38 -13.48
CA GLY A 45 -4.61 16.01 -13.89
C GLY A 45 -4.90 14.51 -13.94
N ARG A 46 -4.06 13.66 -13.35
CA ARG A 46 -4.39 12.24 -13.14
C ARG A 46 -5.31 12.10 -11.93
N GLU A 47 -6.47 11.48 -12.15
CA GLU A 47 -7.40 11.14 -11.07
C GLU A 47 -6.71 10.24 -10.05
N ALA A 48 -6.98 10.50 -8.77
CA ALA A 48 -6.41 9.69 -7.70
C ALA A 48 -6.92 8.23 -7.83
N PRO A 49 -6.08 7.23 -7.54
CA PRO A 49 -6.53 5.84 -7.46
C PRO A 49 -7.69 5.70 -6.48
N THR A 50 -8.60 4.77 -6.73
CA THR A 50 -9.70 4.50 -5.82
C THR A 50 -9.19 3.93 -4.50
N ASP A 51 -9.57 4.55 -3.39
CA ASP A 51 -9.30 4.03 -2.05
C ASP A 51 -9.98 2.67 -1.84
N VAL A 52 -9.19 1.64 -1.49
CA VAL A 52 -9.71 0.34 -1.05
C VAL A 52 -9.59 0.24 0.47
N ARG A 53 -10.72 0.10 1.17
CA ARG A 53 -10.77 -0.07 2.62
C ARG A 53 -11.17 -1.49 2.98
N ILE A 54 -10.26 -2.22 3.62
CA ILE A 54 -10.53 -3.59 4.09
C ILE A 54 -11.00 -3.54 5.54
N GLY A 55 -12.25 -3.97 5.77
CA GLY A 55 -12.86 -4.03 7.09
C GLY A 55 -12.48 -5.27 7.88
N TRP A 56 -11.34 -5.24 8.59
CA TRP A 56 -10.85 -6.39 9.37
C TRP A 56 -11.70 -6.75 10.60
N ARG A 57 -12.60 -5.85 11.07
CA ARG A 57 -13.41 -6.09 12.29
C ARG A 57 -14.22 -7.39 12.25
N THR A 58 -14.67 -7.80 11.06
CA THR A 58 -15.53 -8.98 10.92
C THR A 58 -14.78 -10.30 11.06
N ILE A 59 -13.44 -10.29 10.92
CA ILE A 59 -12.62 -11.51 11.05
C ILE A 59 -12.61 -12.00 12.50
N GLY A 60 -12.53 -11.09 13.47
CA GLY A 60 -12.54 -11.43 14.89
C GLY A 60 -13.88 -11.93 15.45
N VAL A 61 -14.97 -11.85 14.68
CA VAL A 61 -16.33 -12.18 15.14
C VAL A 61 -16.61 -13.69 15.03
N LYS A 62 -15.90 -14.41 14.16
CA LYS A 62 -16.12 -15.84 13.91
C LYS A 62 -14.80 -16.61 14.06
N PRO A 63 -14.67 -17.50 15.06
CA PRO A 63 -13.44 -18.26 15.31
C PRO A 63 -12.92 -19.01 14.08
N GLU A 64 -13.82 -19.53 13.24
CA GLU A 64 -13.48 -20.30 12.04
C GLU A 64 -12.71 -19.46 11.00
N ARG A 65 -12.94 -18.14 10.97
CA ARG A 65 -12.20 -17.23 10.08
C ARG A 65 -10.78 -17.00 10.56
N ILE A 66 -10.56 -16.97 11.88
CA ILE A 66 -9.22 -16.83 12.46
C ILE A 66 -8.43 -18.12 12.24
N GLU A 67 -9.07 -19.28 12.48
CA GLU A 67 -8.47 -20.59 12.24
C GLU A 67 -8.02 -20.75 10.78
N ALA A 68 -8.90 -20.47 9.82
CA ALA A 68 -8.56 -20.54 8.39
C ALA A 68 -7.40 -19.60 7.99
N ILE A 69 -7.30 -18.40 8.58
CA ILE A 69 -6.16 -17.51 8.37
C ILE A 69 -4.88 -18.12 8.96
N GLY A 70 -4.97 -18.70 10.15
CA GLY A 70 -3.86 -19.38 10.80
C GLY A 70 -3.32 -20.54 9.97
N ASP A 71 -4.21 -21.36 9.41
CA ASP A 71 -3.85 -22.47 8.51
C ASP A 71 -3.11 -21.98 7.27
N ILE A 72 -3.63 -20.91 6.62
CA ILE A 72 -2.95 -20.30 5.46
C ILE A 72 -1.57 -19.77 5.85
N MET A 73 -1.44 -19.09 6.99
CA MET A 73 -0.15 -18.56 7.43
C MET A 73 0.85 -19.66 7.77
N ALA A 74 0.38 -20.78 8.32
CA ALA A 74 1.21 -21.95 8.61
C ALA A 74 1.72 -22.65 7.33
N ASP A 75 0.98 -22.53 6.22
CA ASP A 75 1.33 -23.08 4.90
C ASP A 75 2.38 -22.23 4.13
N VAL A 76 2.57 -20.96 4.49
CA VAL A 76 3.50 -20.03 3.83
C VAL A 76 4.99 -20.30 4.18
N THR A 77 5.30 -21.47 4.73
CA THR A 77 6.69 -21.91 5.03
C THR A 77 7.51 -22.25 3.80
#